data_AF-A0A453IDK7-F1
#
_entry.id   AF-A0A453IDK7-F1
#
_cell.length_a   1.000
_cell.length_b   1.000
_cell.length_c   1.000
_cell.angle_alpha   90.00
_cell.angle_beta   90.00
_cell.angle_gamma   90.00
#
_symmetry.space_group_name_H-M   'P 1'
#
loop_
_entity.id
_entity.type
_entity.pdbx_description
1 polymer ?
#
loop_
_entity_poly.entity_id
_entity_poly.type
_entity_poly.pdbx_seq_one_letter_code
_entity_poly.pdbx_strand_id
1 'polypeptide(L)'
;DVLRMKETKIPVIAESFKKAILKEHKAASEATYGVSTVLSSASATCRSRSEGLLSLLNEESSYNILKFEIGSCVFIDSLGSSHNIELDTFEPPKADLLLPFSAKLIDGINRSDPRRRALILFCFEYFDVTARV
;
A
#
# COMPACT_ATOMS: atom_id res chain seq x y z
N ASP A 1 -12.51 -18.20 10.90
CA ASP A 1 -11.60 -18.79 11.91
C ASP A 1 -10.17 -18.34 11.75
N VAL A 2 -9.35 -18.45 12.80
CA VAL A 2 -7.90 -18.19 12.76
C VAL A 2 -7.16 -19.50 12.98
N LEU A 3 -6.41 -19.94 11.98
CA LEU A 3 -5.68 -21.20 12.01
C LEU A 3 -4.18 -20.95 12.09
N ARG A 4 -3.50 -21.61 13.03
CA ARG A 4 -2.04 -21.61 13.06
C ARG A 4 -1.51 -22.43 11.89
N MET A 5 -0.56 -21.88 11.14
CA MET A 5 0.05 -22.58 10.02
C MET A 5 0.95 -23.70 10.51
N LYS A 6 0.96 -24.81 9.76
CA LYS A 6 1.88 -25.93 10.01
C LYS A 6 3.32 -25.44 9.90
N GLU A 7 4.19 -25.91 10.80
CA GLU A 7 5.60 -25.52 10.86
C GLU A 7 6.32 -25.74 9.51
N THR A 8 5.95 -26.79 8.78
CA THR A 8 6.49 -27.09 7.45
C THR A 8 6.19 -26.04 6.39
N LYS A 9 5.14 -25.21 6.56
CA LYS A 9 4.78 -24.12 5.63
C LYS A 9 5.42 -22.79 6.00
N ILE A 10 5.92 -22.65 7.23
CA ILE A 10 6.47 -21.38 7.74
C ILE A 10 7.63 -20.88 6.87
N PRO A 11 8.65 -21.68 6.52
CA PRO A 11 9.78 -21.20 5.72
C PRO A 11 9.38 -20.67 4.35
N VAL A 12 8.42 -21.32 3.69
CA VAL A 12 7.95 -20.94 2.35
C VAL A 12 7.22 -19.60 2.39
N ILE A 13 6.37 -19.39 3.41
CA ILE A 13 5.63 -18.13 3.58
C ILE A 13 6.60 -17.01 3.95
N ALA A 14 7.54 -17.26 4.86
CA ALA A 14 8.55 -16.30 5.26
C ALA A 14 9.41 -15.85 4.07
N GLU A 15 9.85 -16.80 3.24
CA GLU A 15 10.64 -16.47 2.04
C GLU A 15 9.81 -15.70 1.00
N SER A 16 8.54 -16.05 0.82
CA SER A 16 7.63 -15.33 -0.07
C SER A 16 7.39 -13.89 0.42
N PHE A 17 7.24 -13.71 1.72
CA PHE A 17 7.09 -12.41 2.37
C PHE A 17 8.35 -11.56 2.23
N LYS A 18 9.53 -12.15 2.44
CA LYS A 18 10.84 -11.51 2.22
C LYS A 18 11.00 -11.04 0.78
N LYS A 19 10.66 -11.89 -0.20
CA LYS A 19 10.68 -11.53 -1.61
C LYS A 19 9.75 -10.36 -1.93
N ALA A 20 8.55 -10.32 -1.33
CA ALA A 20 7.61 -9.22 -1.54
C ALA A 20 8.16 -7.88 -1.03
N ILE A 21 8.72 -7.85 0.19
CA ILE A 21 9.32 -6.64 0.77
C ILE A 21 10.53 -6.17 -0.06
N LEU A 22 11.42 -7.09 -0.45
CA LEU A 22 12.59 -6.76 -1.27
C LEU A 22 12.18 -6.24 -2.66
N LYS A 23 11.12 -6.78 -3.25
CA LYS A 23 10.59 -6.30 -4.54
C LYS A 23 10.07 -4.87 -4.44
N GLU A 24 9.36 -4.53 -3.36
CA GLU A 24 8.92 -3.15 -3.11
C GLU A 24 10.11 -2.21 -2.92
N HIS A 25 11.08 -2.57 -2.07
CA HIS A 25 12.28 -1.76 -1.87
C HIS A 25 13.05 -1.53 -3.17
N LYS A 26 13.20 -2.59 -3.97
CA LYS A 26 13.83 -2.52 -5.29
C LYS A 26 13.09 -1.54 -6.21
N ALA A 27 11.77 -1.65 -6.29
CA ALA A 27 10.94 -0.76 -7.11
C ALA A 27 11.09 0.72 -6.70
N ALA A 28 11.21 1.01 -5.40
CA ALA A 28 11.47 2.36 -4.92
C ALA A 28 12.89 2.84 -5.28
N SER A 29 13.90 1.97 -5.17
CA SER A 29 15.29 2.32 -5.47
C SER A 29 15.57 2.52 -6.97
N GLU A 30 14.82 1.82 -7.83
CA GLU A 30 14.93 1.92 -9.28
C GLU A 30 13.96 2.96 -9.88
N ALA A 31 13.26 3.71 -9.03
CA ALA A 31 12.34 4.75 -9.46
C ALA A 31 13.05 5.86 -10.22
N THR A 32 12.38 6.43 -11.23
CA THR A 32 12.89 7.59 -11.96
C THR A 32 13.11 8.78 -11.04
N TYR A 33 13.96 9.73 -11.44
CA TYR A 33 14.24 10.92 -10.64
C TYR A 33 12.96 11.65 -10.17
N GLY A 34 11.97 11.81 -11.07
CA GLY A 34 10.69 12.44 -10.72
C GLY A 34 9.93 11.69 -9.62
N VAL A 35 9.86 10.37 -9.68
CA VAL A 35 9.19 9.56 -8.65
C VAL A 35 10.01 9.53 -7.36
N SER A 36 11.33 9.40 -7.45
CA SER A 36 12.23 9.38 -6.29
C SER A 36 12.17 10.69 -5.49
N THR A 37 12.12 11.84 -6.16
CA THR A 37 11.94 13.15 -5.49
C THR A 37 10.58 13.26 -4.80
N VAL A 38 9.53 12.64 -5.36
CA VAL A 38 8.23 12.57 -4.69
C VAL A 38 8.31 11.73 -3.44
N LEU A 39 8.81 10.50 -3.54
CA LEU A 39 8.89 9.54 -2.43
C LEU A 39 9.78 10.05 -1.29
N SER A 40 10.90 10.72 -1.60
CA SER A 40 11.83 11.26 -0.61
C SER A 40 11.34 12.54 0.06
N SER A 41 10.41 13.27 -0.55
CA SER A 41 9.82 14.48 0.05
C SER A 41 8.73 14.20 1.10
N ALA A 42 8.25 12.96 1.17
CA ALA A 42 7.25 12.53 2.14
C ALA A 42 7.79 12.59 3.58
N SER A 43 6.88 12.83 4.52
CA SER A 43 7.13 12.85 5.95
C SER A 43 7.56 11.47 6.47
N ALA A 44 8.34 11.47 7.55
CA ALA A 44 8.80 10.25 8.21
C ALA A 44 7.65 9.41 8.80
N THR A 45 6.46 10.00 8.97
CA THR A 45 5.22 9.32 9.39
C THR A 45 4.55 8.56 8.25
N CYS A 46 4.81 8.93 7.00
CA CYS A 46 4.33 8.21 5.82
C CYS A 46 5.34 7.14 5.42
N ARG A 47 5.45 6.06 6.20
CA ARG A 47 6.32 4.94 5.84
C ARG A 47 5.62 4.01 4.85
N SER A 48 6.37 3.45 3.90
CA SER A 48 5.85 2.35 3.09
C SER A 48 5.62 1.12 3.97
N ARG A 49 4.75 0.22 3.51
CA ARG A 49 4.57 -1.08 4.17
C ARG A 49 5.91 -1.83 4.31
N SER A 50 6.70 -1.87 3.25
CA SER A 50 8.03 -2.49 3.24
C SER A 50 9.00 -1.89 4.26
N GLU A 51 9.02 -0.57 4.42
CA GLU A 51 9.87 0.12 5.41
C GLU A 51 9.50 -0.29 6.84
N GLY A 52 8.20 -0.42 7.14
CA GLY A 52 7.72 -0.85 8.45
C GLY A 52 7.95 -2.34 8.75
N LEU A 53 8.03 -3.17 7.71
CA LEU A 53 8.18 -4.63 7.85
C LEU A 53 9.62 -5.11 7.66
N LEU A 54 10.56 -4.23 7.32
CA LEU A 54 11.96 -4.58 7.07
C LEU A 54 12.61 -5.23 8.30
N SER A 55 12.24 -4.79 9.51
CA SER A 55 12.75 -5.36 10.77
C SER A 55 12.40 -6.85 10.90
N LEU A 56 11.22 -7.27 10.42
CA LEU A 56 10.80 -8.68 10.45
C LEU A 56 11.66 -9.60 9.59
N LEU A 57 12.49 -9.05 8.69
CA LEU A 57 13.41 -9.83 7.85
C LEU A 57 14.75 -10.10 8.50
N ASN A 58 15.11 -9.34 9.53
CA ASN A 58 16.44 -9.33 10.15
C ASN A 58 16.45 -9.97 11.54
N GLU A 59 15.29 -10.34 12.07
CA GLU A 59 15.17 -10.85 13.43
C GLU A 59 15.25 -12.39 13.49
N GLU A 60 16.04 -12.90 14.45
CA GLU A 60 16.00 -14.30 14.92
C GLU A 60 14.74 -14.61 15.76
N SER A 61 13.85 -13.63 15.89
CA SER A 61 12.61 -13.72 16.67
C SER A 61 11.73 -14.88 16.21
N SER A 62 11.26 -15.68 17.16
CA SER A 62 10.22 -16.67 16.89
C SER A 62 8.91 -15.96 16.52
N TYR A 63 8.36 -16.24 15.34
CA TYR A 63 7.08 -15.70 14.90
C TYR A 63 6.06 -16.81 14.63
N ASN A 64 4.79 -16.50 14.83
CA ASN A 64 3.68 -17.37 14.47
C ASN A 64 3.02 -16.86 13.21
N ILE A 65 2.86 -17.74 12.21
CA ILE A 65 2.07 -17.42 11.02
C ILE A 65 0.65 -17.95 11.24
N LEU A 66 -0.32 -17.04 11.19
CA LEU A 66 -1.73 -17.33 11.33
C LEU A 66 -2.41 -17.11 9.97
N LYS A 67 -3.24 -18.07 9.55
CA LYS A 67 -4.15 -17.95 8.41
C LYS A 67 -5.51 -17.52 8.93
N PHE A 68 -6.03 -16.44 8.39
CA PHE A 68 -7.42 -16.06 8.59
C PHE A 68 -8.29 -16.68 7.51
N GLU A 69 -9.32 -17.43 7.92
CA GLU A 69 -10.36 -17.93 7.03
C GLU A 69 -11.53 -16.96 7.08
N ILE A 70 -11.69 -16.23 5.97
CA ILE A 70 -12.70 -15.20 5.79
C ILE A 70 -14.05 -15.91 5.64
N GLY A 71 -14.95 -15.74 6.61
CA GLY A 71 -16.32 -16.24 6.54
C GLY A 71 -17.31 -15.24 5.93
N SER A 72 -16.97 -13.95 5.98
CA SER A 72 -17.74 -12.85 5.37
C SER A 72 -16.82 -11.66 5.12
N CYS A 73 -17.07 -10.89 4.08
CA CYS A 73 -16.38 -9.63 3.81
C CYS A 73 -17.41 -8.53 3.52
N VAL A 74 -17.22 -7.37 4.13
CA VAL A 74 -18.07 -6.19 3.92
C VAL A 74 -17.16 -5.04 3.55
N PHE A 75 -17.40 -4.44 2.38
CA PHE A 75 -16.77 -3.20 1.99
C PHE A 75 -17.63 -2.01 2.45
N ILE A 76 -17.03 -1.05 3.14
CA ILE A 76 -17.70 0.19 3.53
C ILE A 76 -17.15 1.30 2.64
N ASP A 77 -18.03 1.94 1.86
CA ASP A 77 -17.63 2.99 0.93
C ASP A 77 -17.39 4.34 1.63
N SER A 78 -16.97 5.35 0.85
CA SER A 78 -16.70 6.70 1.36
C SER A 78 -17.94 7.44 1.86
N LEU A 79 -19.14 6.97 1.52
CA LEU A 79 -20.41 7.50 2.02
C LEU A 79 -20.90 6.76 3.27
N GLY A 80 -20.16 5.73 3.72
CA GLY A 80 -20.51 4.89 4.86
C GLY A 80 -21.47 3.75 4.54
N SER A 81 -21.77 3.51 3.25
CA SER A 81 -22.66 2.42 2.84
C SER A 81 -21.94 1.09 2.92
N SER A 82 -22.63 0.05 3.38
CA SER A 82 -22.09 -1.30 3.49
C SER A 82 -22.45 -2.15 2.26
N HIS A 83 -21.44 -2.80 1.70
CA HIS A 83 -21.54 -3.65 0.52
C HIS A 83 -21.03 -5.05 0.86
N ASN A 84 -21.93 -6.02 0.97
CA ASN A 84 -21.56 -7.41 1.22
C ASN A 84 -20.84 -7.97 -0.01
N ILE A 85 -19.70 -8.61 0.20
CA ILE A 85 -18.91 -9.24 -0.86
C ILE A 85 -19.20 -10.75 -0.87
N GLU A 86 -19.68 -11.24 -2.01
CA GLU A 86 -19.88 -12.68 -2.24
C GLU A 86 -18.53 -13.38 -2.37
N LEU A 87 -18.22 -14.23 -1.38
CA LEU A 87 -16.91 -14.88 -1.28
C LEU A 87 -16.72 -16.00 -2.29
N ASP A 88 -17.80 -16.66 -2.72
CA ASP A 88 -17.75 -17.78 -3.67
C ASP A 88 -17.29 -17.34 -5.07
N THR A 89 -17.50 -16.06 -5.39
CA THR A 89 -17.06 -15.43 -6.64
C THR A 89 -15.87 -14.48 -6.43
N PHE A 90 -15.29 -14.46 -5.23
CA PHE A 90 -14.21 -13.52 -4.89
C PHE A 90 -12.89 -13.96 -5.53
N GLU A 91 -12.63 -13.46 -6.74
CA GLU A 91 -11.29 -13.50 -7.30
C GLU A 91 -10.40 -12.48 -6.58
N PRO A 92 -9.21 -12.89 -6.07
CA PRO A 92 -8.28 -11.95 -5.48
C PRO A 92 -7.93 -10.86 -6.50
N PRO A 93 -8.21 -9.57 -6.20
CA PRO A 93 -7.88 -8.51 -7.13
C PRO A 93 -6.36 -8.49 -7.36
N LYS A 94 -5.96 -8.13 -8.58
CA LYS A 94 -4.54 -7.89 -8.88
C LYS A 94 -4.01 -6.86 -7.88
N ALA A 95 -2.86 -7.18 -7.29
CA ALA A 95 -2.22 -6.28 -6.34
C ALA A 95 -1.95 -4.92 -7.00
N ASP A 96 -2.45 -3.85 -6.40
CA ASP A 96 -2.14 -2.49 -6.80
C ASP A 96 -0.65 -2.24 -6.55
N LEU A 97 0.08 -1.93 -7.62
CA LEU A 97 1.52 -1.72 -7.60
C LEU A 97 1.92 -0.42 -6.89
N LEU A 98 1.00 0.54 -6.78
CA LEU A 98 1.22 1.83 -6.13
C LEU A 98 0.82 1.79 -4.65
N LEU A 99 -0.07 0.88 -4.25
CA LEU A 99 -0.57 0.79 -2.88
C LEU A 99 0.53 0.82 -1.80
N PRO A 100 1.67 0.10 -1.94
CA PRO A 100 2.74 0.16 -0.95
C PRO A 100 3.35 1.55 -0.74
N PHE A 101 3.23 2.42 -1.75
CA PHE A 101 3.79 3.77 -1.78
C PHE A 101 2.72 4.86 -1.69
N SER A 102 1.43 4.50 -1.69
CA SER A 102 0.30 5.43 -1.79
C SER A 102 0.39 6.59 -0.78
N ALA A 103 0.64 6.29 0.49
CA ALA A 103 0.81 7.30 1.53
C ALA A 103 1.98 8.26 1.23
N LYS A 104 3.13 7.73 0.77
CA LYS A 104 4.31 8.55 0.41
C LYS A 104 4.08 9.38 -0.84
N LEU A 105 3.41 8.81 -1.85
CA LEU A 105 3.08 9.51 -3.07
C LEU A 105 2.16 10.69 -2.78
N ILE A 106 1.06 10.45 -2.05
CA ILE A 106 0.09 11.47 -1.68
C ILE A 106 0.75 12.58 -0.85
N ASP A 107 1.42 12.22 0.24
CA ASP A 107 2.06 13.21 1.12
C ASP A 107 3.19 13.95 0.40
N GLY A 108 4.04 13.22 -0.34
CA GLY A 108 5.11 13.81 -1.12
C GLY A 108 4.59 14.86 -2.10
N ILE A 109 3.58 14.53 -2.90
CA ILE A 109 2.94 15.48 -3.84
C ILE A 109 2.42 16.72 -3.10
N ASN A 110 1.73 16.52 -1.97
CA ASN A 110 1.13 17.60 -1.19
C ASN A 110 2.14 18.49 -0.44
N ARG A 111 3.38 18.04 -0.25
CA ARG A 111 4.42 18.82 0.46
C ARG A 111 5.19 19.80 -0.42
N SER A 112 4.93 19.84 -1.73
CA SER A 112 5.67 20.67 -2.67
C SER A 112 4.80 21.68 -3.35
N ASP A 113 5.18 22.95 -3.23
CA ASP A 113 4.48 24.08 -3.82
C ASP A 113 4.23 23.95 -5.33
N PRO A 114 5.24 23.64 -6.18
CA PRO A 114 5.00 23.39 -7.59
C PRO A 114 4.00 22.25 -7.85
N ARG A 115 4.08 21.14 -7.08
CA ARG A 115 3.21 19.98 -7.26
C ARG A 115 1.78 20.25 -6.81
N ARG A 116 1.58 20.97 -5.70
CA ARG A 116 0.26 21.45 -5.28
C ARG A 116 -0.36 22.39 -6.31
N ARG A 117 0.42 23.31 -6.88
CA ARG A 117 -0.04 24.19 -7.97
C ARG A 117 -0.45 23.37 -9.19
N ALA A 118 0.31 22.34 -9.55
CA ALA A 118 -0.06 21.43 -10.63
C ALA A 118 -1.36 20.66 -10.34
N LEU A 119 -1.60 20.22 -9.10
CA LEU A 119 -2.88 19.61 -8.72
C LEU A 119 -4.07 20.55 -8.90
N ILE A 120 -3.92 21.84 -8.59
CA ILE A 120 -4.97 22.83 -8.84
C ILE A 120 -5.27 22.94 -10.34
N LEU A 121 -4.24 22.95 -11.20
CA LEU A 121 -4.43 22.94 -12.64
C LEU A 121 -5.14 21.66 -13.12
N PHE A 122 -4.86 20.51 -12.51
CA PHE A 122 -5.58 19.27 -12.79
C PHE A 122 -7.06 19.36 -12.40
N CYS A 123 -7.41 20.09 -11.33
CA CYS A 123 -8.82 20.33 -10.99
C CYS A 123 -9.53 21.17 -12.07
N PHE A 124 -8.85 22.15 -12.66
CA PHE A 124 -9.41 22.94 -13.76
C PHE A 124 -9.56 22.11 -15.04
N GLU A 125 -8.54 21.34 -15.40
CA GLU A 125 -8.51 20.58 -16.66
C GLU A 125 -9.42 19.34 -16.63
N TYR A 126 -9.40 18.57 -15.53
CA TYR A 126 -10.03 17.25 -15.47
C TYR A 126 -11.36 17.21 -14.71
N PHE A 127 -11.66 18.23 -13.91
CA PHE A 127 -12.86 18.26 -13.06
C PHE A 127 -13.77 19.45 -13.32
N ASP A 128 -13.47 20.27 -14.35
CA ASP A 128 -14.21 21.48 -14.75
C ASP A 128 -14.56 22.39 -13.55
N VAL A 129 -13.64 22.44 -12.58
CA VAL A 129 -13.81 23.30 -11.41
C VAL A 129 -13.47 24.71 -11.84
N THR A 130 -14.44 25.62 -11.85
CA THR A 130 -14.15 27.05 -12.03
C THR A 130 -13.69 27.65 -10.70
N ALA A 131 -12.59 28.40 -10.73
CA ALA A 131 -12.17 29.19 -9.57
C ALA A 131 -13.27 30.23 -9.27
N ARG A 132 -13.99 30.05 -8.15
CA ARG A 132 -14.90 31.05 -7.65
C ARG A 132 -14.07 32.13 -6.95
N VAL A 133 -14.15 33.35 -7.46
CA VAL A 133 -13.53 34.57 -6.90
C VAL A 133 -14.35 35.05 -5.71
#